data_AF-A0A3D0S6C5-F1
#
_entry.id   AF-A0A3D0S6C5-F1
#
_cell.length_a   1.000
_cell.length_b   1.000
_cell.length_c   1.000
_cell.angle_alpha   90.00
_cell.angle_beta   90.00
_cell.angle_gamma   90.00
#
_symmetry.space_group_name_H-M   'P 1'
#
loop_
_entity.id
_entity.type
_entity.pdbx_description
1 polymer ?
#
loop_
_entity_poly.entity_id
_entity_poly.type
_entity_poly.pdbx_seq_one_letter_code
_entity_poly.pdbx_strand_id
1 'polypeptide(L)' 'RLGGDQFAVLLSGADADNAEATAVLLAEQLAEPYDLGGASVDLEVSIGLATAGPGDDATTVMRNADTAM' A
#
# COMPACT_ATOMS: atom_id res chain seq x y z
N ARG A 1 -8.69 -3.47 -4.72
CA ARG A 1 -9.09 -2.11 -5.15
C ARG A 1 -10.31 -1.72 -4.33
N LEU A 2 -10.24 -0.59 -3.63
CA LEU A 2 -11.29 -0.13 -2.71
C LEU A 2 -12.27 0.82 -3.42
N GLY A 3 -11.76 1.63 -4.33
CA GLY A 3 -12.52 2.61 -5.11
C GLY A 3 -11.55 3.60 -5.76
N GLY A 4 -11.95 4.26 -6.84
CA GLY A 4 -11.06 5.20 -7.54
C GLY A 4 -9.70 4.59 -7.88
N ASP A 5 -8.65 5.21 -7.40
CA ASP A 5 -7.23 4.84 -7.47
C ASP A 5 -6.70 4.17 -6.19
N GLN A 6 -7.55 3.89 -5.20
CA GLN A 6 -7.15 3.31 -3.92
C GLN A 6 -7.13 1.77 -3.93
N PHE A 7 -6.07 1.21 -3.34
CA PHE A 7 -5.83 -0.22 -3.19
C PHE A 7 -5.47 -0.56 -1.75
N ALA A 8 -5.71 -1.81 -1.38
CA ALA A 8 -5.28 -2.39 -0.11
C ALA A 8 -4.54 -3.68 -0.39
N VAL A 9 -3.48 -3.92 0.36
CA VAL A 9 -2.67 -5.14 0.30
C VAL A 9 -2.67 -5.76 1.70
N LEU A 10 -3.03 -7.03 1.81
CA LEU A 10 -3.02 -7.78 3.07
C LEU A 10 -1.83 -8.73 3.06
N LEU A 11 -0.88 -8.51 3.97
CA LEU A 11 0.29 -9.37 4.16
C LEU A 11 0.05 -10.32 5.33
N SER A 12 -0.29 -11.58 5.03
CA SER A 12 -0.57 -12.58 6.05
C SER A 12 0.72 -13.14 6.64
N GLY A 13 0.87 -13.03 7.96
CA GLY A 13 2.05 -13.57 8.66
C GLY A 13 3.33 -12.78 8.47
N ALA A 14 3.26 -11.56 7.93
CA ALA A 14 4.39 -10.64 7.88
C ALA A 14 4.57 -9.97 9.25
N ASP A 15 5.82 -9.79 9.65
CA ASP A 15 6.18 -8.87 10.71
C ASP A 15 6.29 -7.43 10.17
N ALA A 16 6.56 -6.47 11.06
CA ALA A 16 6.64 -5.06 10.71
C ALA A 16 7.76 -4.80 9.68
N ASP A 17 8.93 -5.41 9.85
CA ASP A 17 10.08 -5.21 8.97
C ASP A 17 9.79 -5.75 7.56
N ASN A 18 9.15 -6.92 7.43
CA ASN A 18 8.74 -7.46 6.15
C ASN A 18 7.62 -6.64 5.49
N ALA A 19 6.70 -6.09 6.28
CA ALA A 19 5.64 -5.22 5.77
C ALA A 19 6.22 -3.91 5.22
N GLU A 20 7.17 -3.29 5.94
CA GLU A 20 7.88 -2.09 5.51
C GLU A 20 8.70 -2.35 4.24
N ALA A 21 9.48 -3.43 4.21
CA ALA A 21 10.24 -3.81 3.02
C ALA A 21 9.33 -4.03 1.80
N THR A 22 8.15 -4.64 2.00
CA THR A 22 7.17 -4.82 0.92
C THR A 22 6.60 -3.49 0.44
N ALA A 23 6.31 -2.56 1.36
CA ALA A 23 5.83 -1.22 1.00
C ALA A 23 6.87 -0.44 0.18
N VAL A 24 8.15 -0.46 0.59
CA VAL A 24 9.24 0.18 -0.15
C VAL A 24 9.35 -0.39 -1.56
N LEU A 25 9.37 -1.73 -1.69
CA LEU A 25 9.44 -2.38 -3.01
C LEU A 25 8.24 -2.02 -3.90
N LEU A 26 7.03 -1.96 -3.34
CA LEU A 26 5.85 -1.55 -4.09
C LEU A 26 5.95 -0.10 -4.56
N ALA A 27 6.40 0.81 -3.69
CA ALA A 27 6.56 2.22 -4.05
C ALA A 27 7.62 2.40 -5.16
N GLU A 28 8.76 1.72 -5.06
CA GLU A 28 9.82 1.78 -6.07
C GLU A 28 9.35 1.26 -7.43
N GLN A 29 8.64 0.13 -7.44
CA GLN A 29 8.13 -0.47 -8.68
C GLN A 29 7.02 0.36 -9.32
N LEU A 30 6.17 1.00 -8.51
CA LEU A 30 5.10 1.87 -9.00
C LEU A 30 5.60 3.25 -9.43
N ALA A 31 6.81 3.64 -9.03
CA ALA A 31 7.46 4.87 -9.47
C ALA A 31 8.12 4.76 -10.85
N GLU A 32 8.22 3.56 -11.42
CA GLU A 32 8.74 3.41 -12.79
C GLU A 32 7.79 4.09 -13.80
N PRO A 33 8.31 4.86 -14.78
CA PRO A 33 7.47 5.56 -15.73
C PRO A 33 6.61 4.62 -16.58
N TYR A 34 5.33 4.94 -16.72
CA TYR A 34 4.40 4.18 -17.54
C TYR A 34 4.28 4.79 -18.94
N ASP A 35 4.33 3.96 -19.98
CA ASP A 35 4.00 4.37 -21.35
C ASP A 35 2.47 4.33 -21.56
N LEU A 36 1.88 5.50 -21.75
CA LEU A 36 0.46 5.69 -22.05
C LEU A 36 0.30 6.28 -23.45
N GLY A 37 0.48 5.43 -24.46
CA GLY A 37 0.28 5.82 -25.86
C GLY A 37 1.38 6.73 -26.40
N GLY A 38 2.63 6.50 -26.02
CA GLY A 38 3.80 7.29 -26.39
C GLY A 38 4.08 8.46 -25.45
N ALA A 39 3.27 8.65 -24.42
CA ALA A 39 3.51 9.60 -23.34
C ALA A 39 4.02 8.86 -22.11
N SER A 40 5.19 9.27 -21.61
CA SER A 40 5.73 8.80 -20.34
C SER A 40 5.01 9.49 -19.19
N VAL A 41 4.44 8.72 -18.27
CA VAL A 41 3.74 9.22 -17.08
C VAL A 41 4.37 8.63 -15.83
N ASP A 42 4.89 9.51 -14.98
CA ASP A 42 5.40 9.15 -13.66
C ASP A 42 4.23 9.09 -12.68
N LEU A 43 4.22 8.06 -11.84
CA LEU A 43 3.25 7.92 -10.76
C LEU A 43 3.96 8.01 -9.41
N GLU A 44 3.30 8.65 -8.46
CA GLU A 44 3.68 8.62 -7.05
C GLU A 44 2.59 7.90 -6.28
N VAL A 45 2.99 7.10 -5.30
CA VAL A 45 2.07 6.39 -4.41
C VAL A 45 2.44 6.66 -2.96
N SER A 46 1.42 6.91 -2.15
CA SER A 46 1.54 6.93 -0.69
C SER A 46 1.08 5.58 -0.16
N ILE A 47 1.82 4.99 0.77
CA ILE A 47 1.51 3.67 1.35
C ILE A 47 1.56 3.81 2.88
N GLY A 48 0.41 3.60 3.52
CA GLY A 48 0.29 3.55 4.96
C GLY A 48 0.20 2.11 5.44
N LEU A 49 0.83 1.84 6.57
CA LEU A 49 0.95 0.50 7.14
C LEU A 49 0.22 0.43 8.49
N ALA A 50 -0.47 -0.68 8.70
CA ALA A 50 -1.03 -1.04 10.01
C ALA A 50 -0.93 -2.55 10.22
N THR A 51 -0.62 -2.96 11.45
CA THR A 51 -0.64 -4.36 11.87
C THR A 51 -2.01 -4.72 12.44
N ALA A 52 -2.48 -5.94 12.16
CA ALA A 52 -3.67 -6.50 12.79
C ALA A 52 -3.28 -7.50 13.89
N GLY A 53 -3.87 -7.37 15.07
CA GLY A 53 -3.73 -8.29 16.20
C GLY A 53 -5.00 -9.12 16.46
N PRO A 54 -4.91 -10.12 17.35
CA PRO A 54 -6.08 -10.90 17.76
C PRO A 54 -7.18 -10.01 18.35
N GLY A 55 -8.38 -10.06 17.77
CA GLY A 55 -9.55 -9.30 18.22
C GLY A 55 -9.72 -7.93 17.57
N ASP A 56 -8.79 -7.50 16.70
CA ASP A 56 -8.94 -6.26 15.94
C ASP A 56 -10.02 -6.40 14.85
N ASP A 57 -10.82 -5.34 14.70
CA ASP A 57 -11.78 -5.23 13.61
C ASP A 57 -11.12 -4.72 12.33
N ALA A 58 -11.50 -5.30 11.19
CA ALA A 58 -10.95 -4.94 9.89
C ALA A 58 -11.14 -3.45 9.57
N THR A 59 -12.26 -2.84 9.96
CA THR A 59 -12.51 -1.40 9.73
C THR A 59 -11.50 -0.55 10.50
N THR A 60 -11.16 -0.96 11.73
CA THR A 60 -10.20 -0.23 12.56
C THR A 60 -8.79 -0.34 11.99
N VAL A 61 -8.37 -1.54 11.58
CA VAL A 61 -7.05 -1.74 10.95
C VAL A 61 -6.94 -0.94 9.65
N MET A 62 -7.97 -0.99 8.80
CA MET A 62 -8.00 -0.21 7.56
C MET A 62 -7.91 1.29 7.80
N ARG A 63 -8.62 1.81 8.83
CA ARG A 63 -8.56 3.22 9.21
C ARG A 63 -7.18 3.64 9.71
N ASN A 64 -6.51 2.77 10.47
CA ASN A 64 -5.16 3.03 10.95
C ASN A 64 -4.17 3.09 9.79
N ALA A 65 -4.30 2.19 8.81
CA ALA A 65 -3.46 2.21 7.61
C ALA A 65 -3.68 3.51 6.80
N ASP A 66 -4.94 3.93 6.61
CA ASP A 66 -5.28 5.17 5.92
C ASP A 66 -4.74 6.42 6.64
N THR A 67 -4.76 6.43 7.98
CA THR A 67 -4.21 7.54 8.78
C THR A 67 -2.68 7.61 8.72
N ALA A 68 -2.02 6.51 8.36
CA ALA A 68 -0.56 6.41 8.29
C ALA A 68 0.02 6.74 6.90
N MET A 69 -0.83 6.97 5.88
CA MET A 69 -0.44 7.43 4.54
C MET A 69 -0.04 8.91 4.56
#